data_AF-A0A7X8JFB0-F1
#
_entry.id   AF-A0A7X8JFB0-F1
#
_cell.length_a   1.000
_cell.length_b   1.000
_cell.length_c   1.000
_cell.angle_alpha   90.00
_cell.angle_beta   90.00
_cell.angle_gamma   90.00
#
_symmetry.space_group_name_H-M   'P 1'
#
loop_
_entity.id
_entity.type
_entity.pdbx_description
1 polymer ?
#
loop_
_entity_poly.entity_id
_entity_poly.type
_entity_poly.pdbx_seq_one_letter_code
_entity_poly.pdbx_strand_id
1 'polypeptide(L)'
;MQLPKGSGLEVLDKLAARSIRYYSGLLDPDRFRKNFIPALRKISSINNLPAIGLPSLGNLRRPVGSIIKRLSNITVQLNAKPEKIDYNAVVNSFLPPGARLVKPQYPENAGEIQFADLDGDGRSELVTSYSTGEGIRTLVLKKDEVQWYKMAEISNPEFTSIHYRNDADIAGDGKSTLLLGLASGQPDRTLIAYSVSDGGSKKIFSKKYSKLELVKKRAASGRVKDACALWHESAPGIFDIELVHWNGMDLESLDRTRYLAGKVLPYYIKKLRQDPKDITGWYNLADAFLKTGDKARAERAVMYGLEYDPDPQMKERLSELQRQL
;
A
#
# COMPACT_ATOMS: atom_id res chain seq x y z
N MET A 1 -10.61 12.72 33.97
CA MET A 1 -12.05 12.38 34.09
C MET A 1 -12.17 10.86 34.16
N GLN A 2 -12.78 10.31 35.20
CA GLN A 2 -13.16 8.89 35.23
C GLN A 2 -14.43 8.74 34.38
N LEU A 3 -14.40 7.85 33.39
CA LEU A 3 -15.58 7.51 32.58
C LEU A 3 -16.62 6.80 33.46
N PRO A 4 -17.93 7.01 33.22
CA PRO A 4 -18.97 6.33 33.98
C PRO A 4 -18.83 4.81 33.85
N LYS A 5 -18.86 4.12 35.00
CA LYS A 5 -18.65 2.67 35.07
C LYS A 5 -19.71 1.92 34.27
N GLY A 6 -19.29 1.00 33.41
CA GLY A 6 -20.18 0.18 32.57
C GLY A 6 -20.60 0.84 31.25
N SER A 7 -20.20 2.10 30.99
CA SER A 7 -20.48 2.76 29.72
C SER A 7 -19.72 2.14 28.55
N GLY A 8 -20.30 2.23 27.34
CA GLY A 8 -19.62 1.82 26.10
C GLY A 8 -18.24 2.46 25.93
N LEU A 9 -18.02 3.67 26.44
CA LEU A 9 -16.73 4.36 26.43
C LEU A 9 -15.66 3.68 27.31
N GLU A 10 -16.01 3.24 28.53
CA GLU A 10 -15.07 2.50 29.39
C GLU A 10 -14.68 1.17 28.74
N VAL A 11 -15.63 0.51 28.07
CA VAL A 11 -15.35 -0.75 27.38
C VAL A 11 -14.57 -0.54 26.10
N LEU A 12 -14.81 0.53 25.33
CA LEU A 12 -13.94 0.92 24.22
C LEU A 12 -12.51 1.15 24.67
N ASP A 13 -12.31 1.77 25.84
CA ASP A 13 -10.97 1.96 26.40
C ASP A 13 -10.32 0.67 26.87
N LYS A 14 -11.07 -0.24 27.49
CA LYS A 14 -10.58 -1.59 27.80
C LYS A 14 -10.27 -2.39 26.53
N LEU A 15 -11.11 -2.29 25.50
CA LEU A 15 -10.94 -2.95 24.21
C LEU A 15 -9.70 -2.41 23.50
N ALA A 16 -9.49 -1.10 23.47
CA ALA A 16 -8.31 -0.48 22.90
C ALA A 16 -7.03 -0.82 23.67
N ALA A 17 -7.05 -0.78 25.01
CA ALA A 17 -5.90 -1.16 25.82
C ALA A 17 -5.55 -2.66 25.70
N ARG A 18 -6.54 -3.51 25.39
CA ARG A 18 -6.33 -4.95 25.13
C ARG A 18 -5.96 -5.22 23.68
N SER A 19 -6.50 -4.47 22.74
CA SER A 19 -6.12 -4.56 21.33
C SER A 19 -4.67 -4.13 21.18
N ILE A 20 -4.22 -3.06 21.87
CA ILE A 20 -2.80 -2.69 21.98
C ILE A 20 -1.94 -3.84 22.54
N ARG A 21 -2.43 -4.63 23.51
CA ARG A 21 -1.72 -5.82 24.03
C ARG A 21 -1.75 -7.04 23.12
N TYR A 22 -2.82 -7.21 22.35
CA TYR A 22 -2.91 -8.23 21.29
C TYR A 22 -1.99 -7.86 20.11
N TYR A 23 -1.94 -6.58 19.75
CA TYR A 23 -1.04 -6.02 18.75
C TYR A 23 0.40 -5.94 19.24
N SER A 24 0.68 -5.82 20.54
CA SER A 24 2.06 -5.90 21.04
C SER A 24 2.66 -7.30 20.87
N GLY A 25 1.84 -8.35 20.70
CA GLY A 25 2.33 -9.68 20.32
C GLY A 25 2.57 -9.85 18.80
N LEU A 26 1.89 -9.07 17.96
CA LEU A 26 2.02 -9.05 16.49
C LEU A 26 3.00 -7.99 15.96
N LEU A 27 3.21 -6.93 16.74
CA LEU A 27 4.18 -5.85 16.58
C LEU A 27 5.31 -5.98 17.61
N ASP A 28 5.53 -7.17 18.17
CA ASP A 28 6.48 -7.42 19.24
C ASP A 28 7.89 -6.93 18.87
N PRO A 29 8.33 -5.78 19.41
CA PRO A 29 9.69 -5.32 19.22
C PRO A 29 10.65 -6.19 20.02
N ASP A 30 10.19 -7.04 20.94
CA ASP A 30 11.03 -7.89 21.78
C ASP A 30 11.45 -9.20 21.11
N ARG A 31 10.81 -9.66 20.03
CA ARG A 31 11.47 -10.60 19.08
C ARG A 31 12.52 -9.91 18.21
N PHE A 32 12.32 -8.64 17.88
CA PHE A 32 13.30 -7.82 17.15
C PHE A 32 14.49 -7.42 18.05
N ARG A 33 14.26 -7.17 19.36
CA ARG A 33 15.29 -6.82 20.36
C ARG A 33 15.99 -8.04 20.97
N LYS A 34 15.30 -9.17 21.24
CA LYS A 34 15.94 -10.37 21.81
C LYS A 34 16.90 -11.07 20.85
N ASN A 35 16.77 -10.87 19.53
CA ASN A 35 17.72 -11.39 18.55
C ASN A 35 18.77 -10.37 18.08
N PHE A 36 18.72 -9.10 18.54
CA PHE A 36 19.73 -8.08 18.22
C PHE A 36 20.57 -7.60 19.41
N ILE A 37 20.29 -8.05 20.64
CA ILE A 37 21.05 -7.62 21.84
C ILE A 37 22.09 -8.63 22.37
N PRO A 38 22.21 -9.90 21.94
CA PRO A 38 23.41 -10.69 22.22
C PRO A 38 24.59 -10.40 21.27
N ALA A 39 24.44 -9.52 20.27
CA ALA A 39 25.52 -9.14 19.35
C ALA A 39 26.23 -7.83 19.73
N LEU A 40 25.70 -7.05 20.68
CA LEU A 40 26.28 -5.77 21.10
C LEU A 40 26.81 -5.75 22.54
N ARG A 41 26.80 -6.89 23.24
CA ARG A 41 27.40 -7.05 24.57
C ARG A 41 28.65 -7.93 24.59
N LYS A 42 29.18 -8.28 23.41
CA LYS A 42 30.46 -9.00 23.24
C LYS A 42 31.60 -8.11 22.72
N ILE A 43 31.42 -6.78 22.69
CA ILE A 43 32.45 -5.81 22.22
C ILE A 43 32.63 -4.68 23.25
N SER A 44 32.66 -5.00 24.54
CA SER A 44 33.08 -4.01 25.56
C SER A 44 33.88 -4.57 26.73
N SER A 45 34.43 -5.79 26.63
CA SER A 45 35.32 -6.30 27.67
C SER A 45 36.24 -7.41 27.17
N ILE A 46 37.30 -7.04 26.45
CA ILE A 46 38.55 -7.81 26.41
C ILE A 46 39.70 -6.80 26.48
N ASN A 47 40.18 -6.54 27.69
CA ASN A 47 41.51 -5.97 27.94
C ASN A 47 42.52 -7.13 27.96
N ASN A 48 43.73 -6.88 27.40
CA ASN A 48 44.95 -7.73 27.31
C ASN A 48 44.94 -8.76 26.14
N LEU A 49 45.85 -8.84 25.15
CA LEU A 49 47.25 -8.41 24.80
C LEU A 49 47.43 -8.65 23.26
N PRO A 50 48.59 -8.43 22.55
CA PRO A 50 49.76 -7.57 22.73
C PRO A 50 49.95 -6.55 21.56
N ALA A 51 50.89 -5.61 21.71
CA ALA A 51 51.23 -4.62 20.68
C ALA A 51 51.98 -5.24 19.49
N ILE A 52 51.46 -5.06 18.28
CA ILE A 52 52.16 -5.29 17.01
C ILE A 52 52.18 -3.94 16.27
N GLY A 53 53.38 -3.41 16.05
CA GLY A 53 53.60 -2.10 15.45
C GLY A 53 53.14 -2.01 14.00
N LEU A 54 52.52 -0.89 13.64
CA LEU A 54 52.25 -0.50 12.26
C LEU A 54 53.58 -0.17 11.55
N PRO A 55 53.83 -0.67 10.32
CA PRO A 55 54.97 -0.22 9.53
C PRO A 55 54.80 1.25 9.13
N SER A 56 55.87 2.03 9.27
CA SER A 56 55.92 3.45 8.90
C SER A 56 55.74 3.68 7.39
N LEU A 57 55.14 4.82 7.04
CA LEU A 57 54.86 5.37 5.69
C LEU A 57 56.12 5.72 4.87
N GLY A 58 57.11 4.83 4.81
CA GLY A 58 58.38 5.06 4.10
C GLY A 58 58.49 4.49 2.69
N ASN A 59 57.68 3.49 2.31
CA ASN A 59 58.04 2.60 1.19
C ASN A 59 57.03 2.50 0.03
N LEU A 60 56.30 3.56 -0.30
CA LEU A 60 55.50 3.60 -1.54
C LEU A 60 55.84 4.84 -2.37
N ARG A 61 57.04 4.84 -2.97
CA ARG A 61 57.47 5.81 -3.99
C ARG A 61 57.40 5.19 -5.40
N ARG A 62 56.30 5.52 -6.10
CA ARG A 62 56.12 5.80 -7.55
C ARG A 62 56.17 4.63 -8.58
N PRO A 63 55.54 4.79 -9.78
CA PRO A 63 54.92 6.00 -10.35
C PRO A 63 53.43 5.87 -10.75
N VAL A 64 52.58 6.78 -10.23
CA VAL A 64 51.17 7.00 -10.65
C VAL A 64 51.07 8.18 -11.65
N GLY A 65 52.16 8.47 -12.37
CA GLY A 65 52.30 9.68 -13.18
C GLY A 65 51.49 9.72 -14.49
N SER A 66 51.00 8.57 -14.98
CA SER A 66 50.29 8.48 -16.27
C SER A 66 48.76 8.55 -16.17
N ILE A 67 48.19 8.29 -14.99
CA ILE A 67 46.72 8.27 -14.77
C ILE A 67 46.18 9.69 -14.56
N ILE A 68 46.96 10.55 -13.90
CA ILE A 68 46.51 11.90 -13.53
C ILE A 68 46.40 12.83 -14.75
N LYS A 69 47.23 12.64 -15.79
CA LYS A 69 47.14 13.44 -17.03
C LYS A 69 45.91 13.12 -17.90
N ARG A 70 45.23 11.98 -17.70
CA ARG A 70 43.99 11.66 -18.42
C ARG A 70 42.73 12.16 -17.70
N LEU A 71 42.81 12.45 -16.41
CA LEU A 71 41.69 12.97 -15.61
C LEU A 71 41.52 14.50 -15.72
N SER A 72 42.56 15.23 -16.15
CA SER A 72 42.51 16.70 -16.26
C SER A 72 41.72 17.22 -17.47
N ASN A 73 41.31 16.36 -18.41
CA ASN A 73 40.49 16.77 -19.57
C ASN A 73 39.00 16.40 -19.43
N ILE A 74 38.59 15.75 -18.34
CA ILE A 74 37.16 15.40 -18.10
C ILE A 74 36.48 16.46 -17.21
N THR A 75 37.24 17.37 -16.61
CA THR A 75 36.73 18.29 -15.59
C THR A 75 35.99 19.52 -16.13
N VAL A 76 35.90 19.70 -17.46
CA VAL A 76 35.16 20.83 -18.07
C VAL A 76 33.68 20.52 -18.31
N GLN A 77 33.25 19.25 -18.25
CA GLN A 77 31.84 18.87 -18.44
C GLN A 77 31.05 18.54 -17.16
N LEU A 78 31.67 18.59 -15.98
CA LEU A 78 31.02 18.18 -14.72
C LEU A 78 30.25 19.28 -13.98
N ASN A 79 30.13 20.48 -14.55
CA ASN A 79 29.40 21.61 -13.95
C ASN A 79 28.07 21.96 -14.63
N ALA A 80 27.62 21.18 -15.62
CA ALA A 80 26.23 21.27 -16.04
C ALA A 80 25.37 20.60 -14.96
N LYS A 81 24.60 21.39 -14.20
CA LYS A 81 23.45 20.84 -13.47
C LYS A 81 22.67 20.01 -14.49
N PRO A 82 22.34 18.72 -14.22
CA PRO A 82 21.55 17.95 -15.15
C PRO A 82 20.29 18.75 -15.46
N GLU A 83 20.05 18.96 -16.75
CA GLU A 83 18.91 19.75 -17.22
C GLU A 83 17.65 19.14 -16.60
N LYS A 84 16.88 19.96 -15.88
CA LYS A 84 15.68 19.48 -15.22
C LYS A 84 14.68 19.12 -16.29
N ILE A 85 14.53 17.82 -16.55
CA ILE A 85 13.59 17.30 -17.56
C ILE A 85 12.18 17.76 -17.17
N ASP A 86 11.51 18.46 -18.08
CA ASP A 86 10.10 18.79 -17.93
C ASP A 86 9.24 17.60 -18.38
N TYR A 87 8.89 16.75 -17.42
CA TYR A 87 8.08 15.57 -17.68
C TYR A 87 6.67 15.90 -18.20
N ASN A 88 6.13 17.09 -17.89
CA ASN A 88 4.85 17.50 -18.45
C ASN A 88 4.98 17.80 -19.94
N ALA A 89 6.04 18.49 -20.36
CA ALA A 89 6.32 18.72 -21.77
C ALA A 89 6.51 17.41 -22.53
N VAL A 90 7.23 16.44 -21.94
CA VAL A 90 7.37 15.09 -22.49
C VAL A 90 6.00 14.44 -22.64
N VAL A 91 5.20 14.34 -21.57
CA VAL A 91 3.89 13.70 -21.65
C VAL A 91 2.98 14.37 -22.68
N ASN A 92 2.91 15.70 -22.67
CA ASN A 92 2.06 16.46 -23.59
C ASN A 92 2.43 16.25 -25.06
N SER A 93 3.69 15.96 -25.40
CA SER A 93 4.08 15.66 -26.78
C SER A 93 3.55 14.31 -27.29
N PHE A 94 3.10 13.41 -26.40
CA PHE A 94 2.50 12.12 -26.76
C PHE A 94 0.98 12.12 -26.67
N LEU A 95 0.36 13.17 -26.14
CA LEU A 95 -1.09 13.24 -26.01
C LEU A 95 -1.74 13.55 -27.36
N PRO A 96 -2.87 12.89 -27.70
CA PRO A 96 -3.61 13.24 -28.89
C PRO A 96 -4.27 14.63 -28.73
N PRO A 97 -4.58 15.34 -29.83
CA PRO A 97 -5.24 16.63 -29.77
C PRO A 97 -6.54 16.59 -28.95
N GLY A 98 -6.72 17.56 -28.05
CA GLY A 98 -7.90 17.67 -27.20
C GLY A 98 -7.92 16.75 -25.98
N ALA A 99 -6.92 15.89 -25.79
CA ALA A 99 -6.76 15.13 -24.56
C ALA A 99 -6.49 16.05 -23.35
N ARG A 100 -6.98 15.66 -22.19
CA ARG A 100 -6.73 16.34 -20.92
C ARG A 100 -6.18 15.37 -19.91
N LEU A 101 -5.06 15.72 -19.28
CA LEU A 101 -4.52 14.94 -18.17
C LEU A 101 -5.55 14.87 -17.04
N VAL A 102 -5.62 13.69 -16.41
CA VAL A 102 -6.52 13.43 -15.29
C VAL A 102 -5.68 12.96 -14.12
N LYS A 103 -5.77 13.70 -13.02
CA LYS A 103 -5.17 13.33 -11.74
C LYS A 103 -6.06 12.29 -11.03
N PRO A 104 -5.50 11.17 -10.53
CA PRO A 104 -6.24 10.23 -9.70
C PRO A 104 -6.57 10.83 -8.33
N GLN A 105 -7.72 10.44 -7.77
CA GLN A 105 -8.13 10.87 -6.44
C GLN A 105 -7.26 10.27 -5.33
N TYR A 106 -6.82 9.02 -5.50
CA TYR A 106 -5.98 8.30 -4.57
C TYR A 106 -4.75 7.69 -5.23
N PRO A 107 -3.61 7.62 -4.52
CA PRO A 107 -3.38 8.18 -3.18
C PRO A 107 -3.47 9.71 -3.15
N GLU A 108 -3.75 10.33 -1.99
CA GLU A 108 -4.11 11.77 -1.88
C GLU A 108 -3.08 12.73 -2.53
N ASN A 109 -1.81 12.35 -2.51
CA ASN A 109 -0.70 13.13 -3.06
C ASN A 109 -0.28 12.68 -4.48
N ALA A 110 -1.11 11.90 -5.17
CA ALA A 110 -0.81 11.47 -6.52
C ALA A 110 -0.70 12.67 -7.47
N GLY A 111 0.31 12.63 -8.33
CA GLY A 111 0.46 13.58 -9.44
C GLY A 111 -0.30 13.12 -10.69
N GLU A 112 -0.36 13.99 -11.69
CA GLU A 112 -0.82 13.60 -13.04
C GLU A 112 0.14 12.58 -13.66
N ILE A 113 1.42 12.66 -13.30
CA ILE A 113 2.49 11.76 -13.70
C ILE A 113 2.94 10.92 -12.49
N GLN A 114 3.11 9.62 -12.71
CA GLN A 114 3.67 8.65 -11.78
C GLN A 114 4.88 7.96 -12.42
N PHE A 115 5.85 7.56 -11.61
CA PHE A 115 6.98 6.73 -12.04
C PHE A 115 6.84 5.33 -11.46
N ALA A 116 6.95 4.31 -12.29
CA ALA A 116 6.86 2.90 -11.89
C ALA A 116 7.75 2.04 -12.77
N ASP A 117 8.48 1.08 -12.20
CA ASP A 117 9.22 0.06 -12.96
C ASP A 117 8.27 -1.10 -13.29
N LEU A 118 7.61 -1.01 -14.45
CA LEU A 118 6.51 -1.89 -14.86
C LEU A 118 7.01 -3.12 -15.62
N ASP A 119 8.15 -3.05 -16.31
CA ASP A 119 8.72 -4.22 -17.00
C ASP A 119 9.84 -4.94 -16.23
N GLY A 120 10.32 -4.35 -15.13
CA GLY A 120 11.27 -4.93 -14.21
C GLY A 120 12.72 -4.78 -14.64
N ASP A 121 13.04 -3.79 -15.49
CA ASP A 121 14.42 -3.52 -15.93
C ASP A 121 15.21 -2.61 -14.97
N GLY A 122 14.57 -2.16 -13.88
CA GLY A 122 15.16 -1.29 -12.87
C GLY A 122 15.09 0.21 -13.21
N ARG A 123 14.53 0.59 -14.37
CA ARG A 123 14.27 1.98 -14.75
C ARG A 123 12.77 2.22 -14.76
N SER A 124 12.34 3.31 -14.13
CA SER A 124 10.92 3.61 -14.06
C SER A 124 10.39 4.22 -15.36
N GLU A 125 9.26 3.68 -15.83
CA GLU A 125 8.41 4.27 -16.83
C GLU A 125 7.61 5.46 -16.27
N LEU A 126 7.23 6.39 -17.14
CA LEU A 126 6.24 7.42 -16.86
C LEU A 126 4.84 6.87 -17.11
N VAL A 127 3.98 6.96 -16.12
CA VAL A 127 2.57 6.58 -16.20
C VAL A 127 1.70 7.81 -16.02
N THR A 128 0.82 8.06 -16.98
CA THR A 128 -0.13 9.17 -16.93
C THR A 128 -1.48 8.75 -17.47
N SER A 129 -2.56 9.38 -16.98
CA SER A 129 -3.93 9.08 -17.38
C SER A 129 -4.54 10.35 -17.95
N TYR A 130 -5.34 10.20 -19.00
CA TYR A 130 -5.99 11.32 -19.67
C TYR A 130 -7.39 10.93 -20.12
N SER A 131 -8.26 11.92 -20.24
CA SER A 131 -9.60 11.77 -20.79
C SER A 131 -9.62 12.24 -22.23
N THR A 132 -10.34 11.50 -23.09
CA THR A 132 -10.77 11.94 -24.41
C THR A 132 -12.30 11.90 -24.49
N GLY A 133 -12.87 12.28 -25.64
CA GLY A 133 -14.30 12.06 -25.89
C GLY A 133 -14.71 10.58 -25.91
N GLU A 134 -13.74 9.67 -25.92
CA GLU A 134 -13.96 8.21 -25.96
C GLU A 134 -13.75 7.53 -24.59
N GLY A 135 -13.51 8.29 -23.52
CA GLY A 135 -13.32 7.78 -22.15
C GLY A 135 -11.92 7.99 -21.59
N ILE A 136 -11.58 7.22 -20.55
CA ILE A 136 -10.27 7.30 -19.89
C ILE A 136 -9.25 6.43 -20.64
N ARG A 137 -8.06 6.97 -20.82
CA ARG A 137 -6.89 6.26 -21.33
C ARG A 137 -5.71 6.45 -20.38
N THR A 138 -4.80 5.48 -20.35
CA THR A 138 -3.54 5.56 -19.60
C THR A 138 -2.37 5.32 -20.54
N LEU A 139 -1.46 6.28 -20.59
CA LEU A 139 -0.24 6.27 -21.38
C LEU A 139 0.93 5.85 -20.50
N VAL A 140 1.74 4.92 -21.01
CA VAL A 140 2.99 4.49 -20.40
C VAL A 140 4.13 4.83 -21.37
N LEU A 141 5.06 5.67 -20.92
CA LEU A 141 6.23 6.06 -21.68
C LEU A 141 7.48 5.46 -21.05
N LYS A 142 8.36 4.94 -21.91
CA LYS A 142 9.66 4.44 -21.53
C LYS A 142 10.75 5.30 -22.15
N LYS A 143 11.88 5.44 -21.45
CA LYS A 143 13.05 6.14 -21.98
C LYS A 143 14.10 5.11 -22.39
N ASP A 144 14.51 5.14 -23.65
CA ASP A 144 15.71 4.45 -24.08
C ASP A 144 16.97 5.30 -23.75
N GLU A 145 18.11 5.01 -24.38
CA GLU A 145 19.34 5.77 -24.15
C GLU A 145 19.25 7.23 -24.62
N VAL A 146 18.33 7.55 -25.54
CA VAL A 146 18.28 8.79 -26.30
C VAL A 146 16.98 9.57 -26.07
N GLN A 147 15.83 8.91 -26.12
CA GLN A 147 14.52 9.55 -26.15
C GLN A 147 13.43 8.77 -25.39
N TRP A 148 12.34 9.48 -25.11
CA TRP A 148 11.10 8.86 -24.65
C TRP A 148 10.34 8.27 -25.83
N TYR A 149 9.71 7.12 -25.63
CA TYR A 149 8.82 6.51 -26.60
C TYR A 149 7.58 5.93 -25.91
N LYS A 150 6.52 5.72 -26.68
CA LYS A 150 5.29 5.10 -26.19
C LYS A 150 5.49 3.60 -26.05
N MET A 151 5.58 3.14 -24.81
CA MET A 151 5.70 1.72 -24.48
C MET A 151 4.33 1.02 -24.53
N ALA A 152 3.30 1.66 -23.96
CA ALA A 152 1.94 1.15 -23.99
C ALA A 152 0.89 2.27 -23.90
N GLU A 153 -0.31 1.98 -24.39
CA GLU A 153 -1.50 2.80 -24.21
C GLU A 153 -2.67 1.89 -23.87
N ILE A 154 -3.34 2.19 -22.76
CA ILE A 154 -4.44 1.41 -22.21
C ILE A 154 -5.72 2.21 -22.45
N SER A 155 -6.70 1.60 -23.11
CA SER A 155 -8.00 2.21 -23.38
C SER A 155 -9.08 1.62 -22.47
N ASN A 156 -9.82 2.49 -21.78
CA ASN A 156 -10.89 2.16 -20.86
C ASN A 156 -12.13 3.03 -21.18
N PRO A 157 -12.77 2.81 -22.35
CA PRO A 157 -13.86 3.67 -22.83
C PRO A 157 -15.11 3.65 -21.96
N GLU A 158 -15.28 2.61 -21.15
CA GLU A 158 -16.41 2.41 -20.25
C GLU A 158 -16.33 3.25 -18.96
N PHE A 159 -15.23 3.98 -18.73
CA PHE A 159 -15.03 4.78 -17.54
C PHE A 159 -14.82 6.26 -17.86
N THR A 160 -15.27 7.12 -16.95
CA THR A 160 -15.25 8.58 -17.12
C THR A 160 -14.32 9.30 -16.15
N SER A 161 -13.85 8.61 -15.10
CA SER A 161 -12.95 9.18 -14.10
C SER A 161 -12.01 8.15 -13.49
N ILE A 162 -10.91 8.63 -12.93
CA ILE A 162 -9.90 7.81 -12.24
C ILE A 162 -9.91 8.09 -10.73
N HIS A 163 -10.31 7.08 -9.97
CA HIS A 163 -10.33 7.11 -8.51
C HIS A 163 -8.97 6.74 -7.92
N TYR A 164 -8.26 5.77 -8.50
CA TYR A 164 -6.99 5.28 -7.95
C TYR A 164 -5.98 5.02 -9.07
N ARG A 165 -4.73 5.40 -8.85
CA ARG A 165 -3.61 4.96 -9.68
C ARG A 165 -2.40 4.66 -8.81
N ASN A 166 -1.86 3.47 -8.93
CA ASN A 166 -0.62 3.08 -8.26
C ASN A 166 -0.01 1.88 -8.96
N ASP A 167 1.16 1.45 -8.51
CA ASP A 167 1.82 0.21 -8.93
C ASP A 167 2.14 -0.66 -7.71
N ALA A 168 2.20 -1.97 -7.93
CA ALA A 168 2.47 -2.95 -6.86
C ALA A 168 2.95 -4.29 -7.40
N ASP A 169 3.85 -4.98 -6.69
CA ASP A 169 4.26 -6.34 -7.03
C ASP A 169 3.23 -7.37 -6.50
N ILE A 170 2.09 -7.44 -7.18
CA ILE A 170 0.96 -8.30 -6.78
C ILE A 170 1.23 -9.77 -7.13
N ALA A 171 2.01 -10.03 -8.19
CA ALA A 171 2.40 -11.38 -8.61
C ALA A 171 3.52 -11.95 -7.70
N GLY A 172 4.36 -11.10 -7.13
CA GLY A 172 5.53 -11.46 -6.35
C GLY A 172 6.69 -11.96 -7.22
N ASP A 173 6.73 -11.55 -8.49
CA ASP A 173 7.77 -11.88 -9.46
C ASP A 173 8.81 -10.75 -9.60
N GLY A 174 8.63 -9.65 -8.87
CA GLY A 174 9.49 -8.47 -8.91
C GLY A 174 9.10 -7.44 -9.96
N LYS A 175 8.08 -7.70 -10.78
CA LYS A 175 7.57 -6.73 -11.77
C LYS A 175 6.36 -6.00 -11.22
N SER A 176 6.35 -4.69 -11.32
CA SER A 176 5.24 -3.90 -10.81
C SER A 176 4.03 -4.03 -11.73
N THR A 177 2.88 -4.36 -11.14
CA THR A 177 1.59 -4.37 -11.81
C THR A 177 0.97 -2.99 -11.72
N LEU A 178 0.52 -2.44 -12.84
CA LEU A 178 -0.22 -1.18 -12.86
C LEU A 178 -1.65 -1.39 -12.35
N LEU A 179 -2.03 -0.63 -11.33
CA LEU A 179 -3.36 -0.64 -10.72
C LEU A 179 -4.15 0.62 -11.08
N LEU A 180 -5.27 0.44 -11.78
CA LEU A 180 -6.19 1.51 -12.15
C LEU A 180 -7.54 1.29 -11.46
N GLY A 181 -7.89 2.16 -10.53
CA GLY A 181 -9.23 2.26 -9.99
C GLY A 181 -10.04 3.26 -10.81
N LEU A 182 -10.95 2.77 -11.63
CA LEU A 182 -11.74 3.58 -12.55
C LEU A 182 -13.21 3.63 -12.09
N ALA A 183 -13.91 4.70 -12.46
CA ALA A 183 -15.31 4.89 -12.10
C ALA A 183 -16.14 5.38 -13.29
N SER A 184 -17.37 4.88 -13.38
CA SER A 184 -18.39 5.26 -14.36
C SER A 184 -19.64 5.76 -13.62
N GLY A 185 -19.45 6.78 -12.79
CA GLY A 185 -20.44 7.26 -11.82
C GLY A 185 -20.09 6.88 -10.37
N GLN A 186 -20.88 7.36 -9.42
CA GLN A 186 -20.79 6.96 -8.00
C GLN A 186 -21.98 6.04 -7.69
N PRO A 187 -21.81 4.92 -6.96
CA PRO A 187 -20.60 4.41 -6.29
C PRO A 187 -19.80 3.37 -7.11
N ASP A 188 -20.16 3.13 -8.38
CA ASP A 188 -19.59 2.05 -9.20
C ASP A 188 -18.12 2.30 -9.56
N ARG A 189 -17.22 1.68 -8.79
CA ARG A 189 -15.77 1.69 -9.01
C ARG A 189 -15.26 0.29 -9.29
N THR A 190 -14.31 0.20 -10.20
CA THR A 190 -13.67 -1.05 -10.61
C THR A 190 -12.16 -0.90 -10.58
N LEU A 191 -11.49 -1.78 -9.85
CA LEU A 191 -10.04 -1.91 -9.85
C LEU A 191 -9.66 -2.85 -10.98
N ILE A 192 -8.78 -2.38 -11.87
CA ILE A 192 -8.24 -3.16 -12.96
C ILE A 192 -6.73 -3.19 -12.80
N ALA A 193 -6.17 -4.40 -12.85
CA ALA A 193 -4.73 -4.62 -12.82
C ALA A 193 -4.21 -4.95 -14.22
N TYR A 194 -3.12 -4.31 -14.61
CA TYR A 194 -2.46 -4.50 -15.90
C TYR A 194 -1.02 -4.92 -15.73
N SER A 195 -0.63 -5.98 -16.43
CA SER A 195 0.77 -6.27 -16.74
C SER A 195 1.12 -5.42 -17.95
N VAL A 196 2.16 -4.60 -17.85
CA VAL A 196 2.60 -3.74 -18.94
C VAL A 196 3.96 -4.23 -19.43
N SER A 197 4.14 -4.23 -20.75
CA SER A 197 5.40 -4.61 -21.40
C SER A 197 5.58 -3.76 -22.64
N ASP A 198 6.77 -3.80 -23.25
CA ASP A 198 6.98 -3.10 -24.50
C ASP A 198 6.01 -3.61 -25.58
N GLY A 199 5.35 -2.69 -26.27
CA GLY A 199 4.33 -2.98 -27.29
C GLY A 199 2.90 -3.17 -26.76
N GLY A 200 2.64 -3.13 -25.45
CA GLY A 200 1.24 -3.16 -24.98
C GLY A 200 1.00 -3.48 -23.50
N SER A 201 -0.24 -3.84 -23.20
CA SER A 201 -0.66 -4.22 -21.85
C SER A 201 -1.60 -5.43 -21.89
N LYS A 202 -1.58 -6.22 -20.82
CA LYS A 202 -2.50 -7.33 -20.60
C LYS A 202 -3.25 -7.10 -19.30
N LYS A 203 -4.59 -7.10 -19.36
CA LYS A 203 -5.43 -7.10 -18.17
C LYS A 203 -5.21 -8.40 -17.39
N ILE A 204 -4.83 -8.29 -16.13
CA ILE A 204 -4.60 -9.40 -15.20
C ILE A 204 -5.92 -9.78 -14.53
N PHE A 205 -6.55 -8.81 -13.85
CA PHE A 205 -7.85 -9.01 -13.20
C PHE A 205 -8.66 -7.71 -13.18
N SER A 206 -9.95 -7.85 -12.88
CA SER A 206 -10.85 -6.72 -12.63
C SER A 206 -11.82 -7.07 -11.51
N LYS A 207 -11.99 -6.15 -10.54
CA LYS A 207 -12.87 -6.33 -9.38
C LYS A 207 -13.53 -5.02 -8.99
N LYS A 208 -14.83 -5.05 -8.68
CA LYS A 208 -15.50 -3.91 -8.04
C LYS A 208 -14.93 -3.66 -6.65
N TYR A 209 -15.01 -2.43 -6.15
CA TYR A 209 -14.66 -2.10 -4.77
C TYR A 209 -15.32 -0.78 -4.34
N SER A 210 -15.55 -0.61 -3.04
CA SER A 210 -15.97 0.68 -2.45
C SER A 210 -14.77 1.40 -1.82
N LYS A 211 -13.89 0.66 -1.13
CA LYS A 211 -12.59 1.15 -0.63
C LYS A 211 -11.48 0.17 -0.97
N LEU A 212 -10.27 0.69 -1.10
CA LEU A 212 -9.08 -0.05 -1.48
C LEU A 212 -7.92 0.31 -0.55
N GLU A 213 -7.19 -0.69 -0.06
CA GLU A 213 -5.88 -0.51 0.58
C GLU A 213 -4.87 -1.48 -0.05
N LEU A 214 -3.69 -0.97 -0.39
CA LEU A 214 -2.57 -1.80 -0.79
C LEU A 214 -1.80 -2.28 0.45
N VAL A 215 -1.65 -3.59 0.59
CA VAL A 215 -1.06 -4.24 1.76
C VAL A 215 0.25 -4.89 1.36
N LYS A 216 1.37 -4.39 1.89
CA LYS A 216 2.69 -5.00 1.68
C LYS A 216 2.88 -6.20 2.59
N LYS A 217 3.05 -7.40 2.04
CA LYS A 217 3.30 -8.62 2.82
C LYS A 217 4.72 -9.12 2.58
N ARG A 218 5.51 -9.27 3.64
CA ARG A 218 6.80 -9.98 3.55
C ARG A 218 6.52 -11.49 3.51
N ALA A 219 6.87 -12.14 2.41
CA ALA A 219 6.84 -13.59 2.30
C ALA A 219 8.00 -14.22 3.11
N ALA A 220 7.85 -15.50 3.47
CA ALA A 220 8.87 -16.25 4.20
C ALA A 220 10.20 -16.36 3.44
N SER A 221 10.16 -16.28 2.11
CA SER A 221 11.33 -16.21 1.23
C SER A 221 12.06 -14.86 1.26
N GLY A 222 11.58 -13.89 2.02
CA GLY A 222 12.10 -12.52 2.05
C GLY A 222 11.54 -11.62 0.94
N ARG A 223 10.89 -12.19 -0.11
CA ARG A 223 10.22 -11.40 -1.15
C ARG A 223 8.97 -10.72 -0.60
N VAL A 224 8.76 -9.45 -0.94
CA VAL A 224 7.51 -8.76 -0.60
C VAL A 224 6.51 -9.11 -1.69
N LYS A 225 5.36 -9.69 -1.31
CA LYS A 225 4.20 -9.81 -2.19
C LYS A 225 3.18 -8.78 -1.74
N ASP A 226 2.75 -7.93 -2.66
CA ASP A 226 1.70 -6.98 -2.35
C ASP A 226 0.33 -7.66 -2.52
N ALA A 227 -0.64 -7.23 -1.72
CA ALA A 227 -2.01 -7.69 -1.79
C ALA A 227 -2.95 -6.48 -1.77
N CYS A 228 -4.14 -6.64 -2.33
CA CYS A 228 -5.17 -5.61 -2.30
C CYS A 228 -6.24 -6.01 -1.27
N ALA A 229 -6.49 -5.14 -0.29
CA ALA A 229 -7.67 -5.23 0.55
C ALA A 229 -8.80 -4.45 -0.11
N LEU A 230 -9.78 -5.16 -0.65
CA LEU A 230 -10.98 -4.62 -1.29
C LEU A 230 -12.12 -4.63 -0.28
N TRP A 231 -12.67 -3.45 0.01
CA TRP A 231 -13.83 -3.31 0.88
C TRP A 231 -15.05 -3.13 0.00
N HIS A 232 -15.99 -4.05 0.10
CA HIS A 232 -17.23 -4.09 -0.65
C HIS A 232 -18.36 -3.64 0.26
N GLU A 233 -19.02 -2.54 -0.08
CA GLU A 233 -20.15 -2.03 0.71
C GLU A 233 -21.42 -2.81 0.37
N SER A 234 -21.92 -3.62 1.31
CA SER A 234 -23.14 -4.42 1.13
C SER A 234 -24.40 -3.70 1.60
N ALA A 235 -24.25 -2.69 2.45
CA ALA A 235 -25.27 -1.72 2.87
C ALA A 235 -24.57 -0.44 3.35
N PRO A 236 -25.26 0.71 3.48
CA PRO A 236 -24.63 1.97 3.88
C PRO A 236 -23.76 1.83 5.14
N GLY A 237 -22.46 1.99 4.98
CA GLY A 237 -21.45 1.88 6.03
C GLY A 237 -21.08 0.46 6.46
N ILE A 238 -21.70 -0.59 5.90
CA ILE A 238 -21.39 -2.01 6.19
C ILE A 238 -20.49 -2.57 5.10
N PHE A 239 -19.34 -3.12 5.49
CA PHE A 239 -18.31 -3.56 4.54
C PHE A 239 -17.91 -5.02 4.72
N ASP A 240 -17.90 -5.74 3.60
CA ASP A 240 -17.26 -7.04 3.47
C ASP A 240 -15.87 -6.87 2.87
N ILE A 241 -14.86 -7.47 3.51
CA ILE A 241 -13.45 -7.26 3.14
C ILE A 241 -12.89 -8.52 2.49
N GLU A 242 -12.42 -8.36 1.27
CA GLU A 242 -11.69 -9.37 0.49
C GLU A 242 -10.21 -8.96 0.47
N LEU A 243 -9.31 -9.87 0.84
CA LEU A 243 -7.87 -9.65 0.70
C LEU A 243 -7.37 -10.53 -0.44
N VAL A 244 -6.89 -9.93 -1.52
CA VAL A 244 -6.55 -10.65 -2.75
C VAL A 244 -5.12 -10.43 -3.21
N HIS A 245 -4.54 -11.43 -3.85
CA HIS A 245 -3.29 -11.28 -4.62
C HIS A 245 -3.36 -12.11 -5.90
N TRP A 246 -2.42 -11.85 -6.81
CA TRP A 246 -2.29 -12.61 -8.05
C TRP A 246 -1.28 -13.73 -7.84
N ASN A 247 -1.60 -14.95 -8.28
CA ASN A 247 -0.68 -16.09 -8.18
C ASN A 247 0.03 -16.44 -9.50
N GLY A 248 -0.19 -15.64 -10.55
CA GLY A 248 0.33 -15.88 -11.90
C GLY A 248 -0.75 -16.37 -12.88
N MET A 249 -1.80 -17.02 -12.37
CA MET A 249 -2.89 -17.58 -13.17
C MET A 249 -4.24 -16.98 -12.81
N ASP A 250 -4.51 -16.86 -11.52
CA ASP A 250 -5.80 -16.41 -10.99
C ASP A 250 -5.63 -15.44 -9.82
N LEU A 251 -6.72 -14.73 -9.53
CA LEU A 251 -6.83 -13.87 -8.37
C LEU A 251 -7.23 -14.72 -7.15
N GLU A 252 -6.31 -14.86 -6.21
CA GLU A 252 -6.46 -15.70 -5.03
C GLU A 252 -6.84 -14.89 -3.80
N SER A 253 -7.78 -15.40 -3.01
CA SER A 253 -8.18 -14.83 -1.73
C SER A 253 -7.28 -15.33 -0.60
N LEU A 254 -6.78 -14.39 0.21
CA LEU A 254 -5.92 -14.65 1.35
C LEU A 254 -6.71 -14.69 2.65
N ASP A 255 -6.15 -15.41 3.63
CA ASP A 255 -6.55 -15.25 5.03
C ASP A 255 -6.40 -13.78 5.47
N ARG A 256 -7.54 -13.16 5.76
CA ARG A 256 -7.66 -11.77 6.19
C ARG A 256 -7.59 -11.59 7.70
N THR A 257 -7.49 -12.66 8.50
CA THR A 257 -7.54 -12.59 9.98
C THR A 257 -6.54 -11.59 10.54
N ARG A 258 -5.29 -11.62 10.04
CA ARG A 258 -4.25 -10.67 10.48
C ARG A 258 -4.52 -9.24 10.03
N TYR A 259 -5.10 -9.05 8.84
CA TYR A 259 -5.46 -7.75 8.33
C TYR A 259 -6.63 -7.15 9.13
N LEU A 260 -7.67 -7.95 9.36
CA LEU A 260 -8.82 -7.56 10.20
C LEU A 260 -8.35 -7.15 11.59
N ALA A 261 -7.50 -7.97 12.22
CA ALA A 261 -6.90 -7.62 13.49
C ALA A 261 -6.05 -6.35 13.37
N GLY A 262 -4.99 -6.33 12.55
CA GLY A 262 -4.02 -5.24 12.55
C GLY A 262 -4.52 -3.88 12.04
N LYS A 263 -5.59 -3.86 11.23
CA LYS A 263 -6.07 -2.64 10.54
C LYS A 263 -7.53 -2.33 10.83
N VAL A 264 -8.43 -3.30 10.68
CA VAL A 264 -9.89 -3.06 10.69
C VAL A 264 -10.41 -2.84 12.11
N LEU A 265 -10.04 -3.70 13.06
CA LEU A 265 -10.44 -3.54 14.46
C LEU A 265 -9.97 -2.19 15.05
N PRO A 266 -8.69 -1.77 14.92
CA PRO A 266 -8.24 -0.46 15.38
C PRO A 266 -8.99 0.70 14.73
N TYR A 267 -9.29 0.59 13.43
CA TYR A 267 -10.04 1.60 12.71
C TYR A 267 -11.42 1.81 13.33
N TYR A 268 -12.21 0.76 13.52
CA TYR A 268 -13.55 0.89 14.12
C TYR A 268 -13.50 1.26 15.60
N ILE A 269 -12.54 0.75 16.38
CA ILE A 269 -12.35 1.18 17.78
C ILE A 269 -12.06 2.69 17.85
N LYS A 270 -11.21 3.21 16.96
CA LYS A 270 -10.93 4.66 16.89
C LYS A 270 -12.17 5.44 16.48
N LYS A 271 -12.91 4.96 15.47
CA LYS A 271 -14.15 5.59 15.00
C LYS A 271 -15.20 5.68 16.11
N LEU A 272 -15.45 4.58 16.81
CA LEU A 272 -16.43 4.50 17.89
C LEU A 272 -16.06 5.28 19.15
N ARG A 273 -14.77 5.55 19.36
CA ARG A 273 -14.34 6.51 20.40
C ARG A 273 -14.72 7.95 20.07
N GLN A 274 -14.76 8.29 18.78
CA GLN A 274 -15.15 9.61 18.31
C GLN A 274 -16.66 9.75 18.24
N ASP A 275 -17.34 8.69 17.80
CA ASP A 275 -18.80 8.62 17.75
C ASP A 275 -19.30 7.28 18.32
N PRO A 276 -19.55 7.21 19.64
CA PRO A 276 -20.06 5.99 20.26
C PRO A 276 -21.48 5.62 19.83
N LYS A 277 -22.24 6.53 19.19
CA LYS A 277 -23.61 6.27 18.75
C LYS A 277 -23.68 5.67 17.35
N ASP A 278 -22.54 5.46 16.68
CA ASP A 278 -22.46 4.83 15.37
C ASP A 278 -22.78 3.33 15.45
N ILE A 279 -24.07 2.99 15.35
CA ILE A 279 -24.60 1.62 15.38
C ILE A 279 -23.98 0.76 14.28
N THR A 280 -23.83 1.31 13.07
CA THR A 280 -23.17 0.62 11.95
C THR A 280 -21.70 0.36 12.26
N GLY A 281 -21.02 1.29 12.93
CA GLY A 281 -19.68 1.10 13.47
C GLY A 281 -19.60 -0.06 14.46
N TRP A 282 -20.57 -0.17 15.39
CA TRP A 282 -20.65 -1.29 16.34
C TRP A 282 -20.89 -2.63 15.64
N TYR A 283 -21.79 -2.68 14.67
CA TYR A 283 -22.02 -3.86 13.84
C TYR A 283 -20.73 -4.32 13.14
N ASN A 284 -20.04 -3.42 12.44
CA ASN A 284 -18.80 -3.77 11.74
C ASN A 284 -17.68 -4.20 12.70
N LEU A 285 -17.61 -3.59 13.90
CA LEU A 285 -16.65 -3.98 14.92
C LEU A 285 -16.96 -5.40 15.44
N ALA A 286 -18.23 -5.71 15.70
CA ALA A 286 -18.68 -7.03 16.13
C ALA A 286 -18.38 -8.11 15.08
N ASP A 287 -18.75 -7.85 13.82
CA ASP A 287 -18.48 -8.73 12.69
C ASP A 287 -16.98 -8.98 12.51
N ALA A 288 -16.14 -7.94 12.61
CA ALA A 288 -14.69 -8.09 12.55
C ALA A 288 -14.15 -8.92 13.73
N PHE A 289 -14.67 -8.76 14.96
CA PHE A 289 -14.29 -9.61 16.08
C PHE A 289 -14.67 -11.07 15.85
N LEU A 290 -15.89 -11.33 15.38
CA LEU A 290 -16.37 -12.68 15.04
C LEU A 290 -15.49 -13.32 13.97
N LYS A 291 -15.20 -12.60 12.88
CA LYS A 291 -14.33 -13.06 11.77
C LYS A 291 -12.87 -13.27 12.20
N THR A 292 -12.43 -12.73 13.34
CA THR A 292 -11.11 -13.00 13.95
C THR A 292 -11.15 -14.05 15.06
N GLY A 293 -12.32 -14.62 15.35
CA GLY A 293 -12.52 -15.67 16.36
C GLY A 293 -12.75 -15.16 17.79
N ASP A 294 -12.84 -13.84 18.02
CA ASP A 294 -13.04 -13.26 19.35
C ASP A 294 -14.53 -13.07 19.68
N LYS A 295 -15.22 -14.19 19.86
CA LYS A 295 -16.67 -14.22 20.14
C LYS A 295 -17.06 -13.36 21.35
N ALA A 296 -16.28 -13.42 22.43
CA ALA A 296 -16.58 -12.66 23.66
C ALA A 296 -16.49 -11.14 23.50
N ARG A 297 -15.70 -10.62 22.54
CA ARG A 297 -15.69 -9.19 22.21
C ARG A 297 -16.74 -8.83 21.17
N ALA A 298 -17.02 -9.74 20.23
CA ALA A 298 -18.11 -9.58 19.29
C ALA A 298 -19.46 -9.45 20.01
N GLU A 299 -19.75 -10.31 20.99
CA GLU A 299 -20.98 -10.25 21.80
C GLU A 299 -21.14 -8.91 22.51
N ARG A 300 -20.06 -8.40 23.11
CA ARG A 300 -20.07 -7.08 23.76
C ARG A 300 -20.32 -5.95 22.76
N ALA A 301 -19.70 -6.00 21.58
CA ALA A 301 -19.91 -5.00 20.54
C ALA A 301 -21.37 -5.01 20.03
N VAL A 302 -21.98 -6.20 19.86
CA VAL A 302 -23.41 -6.33 19.53
C VAL A 302 -24.28 -5.72 20.62
N MET A 303 -24.03 -6.06 21.88
CA MET A 303 -24.76 -5.52 23.03
C MET A 303 -24.73 -3.99 23.04
N TYR A 304 -23.57 -3.36 22.85
CA TYR A 304 -23.48 -1.90 22.76
C TYR A 304 -24.21 -1.32 21.55
N GLY A 305 -24.15 -1.98 20.39
CA GLY A 305 -24.93 -1.56 19.23
C GLY A 305 -26.43 -1.53 19.51
N LEU A 306 -26.95 -2.50 20.27
CA LEU A 306 -28.36 -2.60 20.66
C LEU A 306 -28.78 -1.57 21.72
N GLU A 307 -27.85 -1.10 22.56
CA GLU A 307 -28.14 -0.08 23.60
C GLU A 307 -28.50 1.30 23.00
N TYR A 308 -28.09 1.59 21.76
CA TYR A 308 -28.31 2.87 21.09
C TYR A 308 -29.61 2.94 20.26
N ASP A 309 -30.56 2.05 20.53
CA ASP A 309 -31.89 2.00 19.88
C ASP A 309 -31.82 1.95 18.33
N PRO A 310 -31.27 0.86 17.76
CA PRO A 310 -31.18 0.69 16.32
C PRO A 310 -32.54 0.69 15.64
N ASP A 311 -32.58 1.23 14.42
CA ASP A 311 -33.71 1.02 13.52
C ASP A 311 -33.98 -0.49 13.30
N PRO A 312 -35.18 -0.87 12.82
CA PRO A 312 -35.53 -2.28 12.68
C PRO A 312 -34.54 -3.09 11.83
N GLN A 313 -33.96 -2.50 10.78
CA GLN A 313 -33.03 -3.18 9.89
C GLN A 313 -31.70 -3.46 10.60
N MET A 314 -31.15 -2.47 11.31
CA MET A 314 -29.92 -2.64 12.07
C MET A 314 -30.12 -3.55 13.28
N LYS A 315 -31.30 -3.51 13.92
CA LYS A 315 -31.66 -4.40 15.02
C LYS A 315 -31.68 -5.86 14.56
N GLU A 316 -32.25 -6.13 13.39
CA GLU A 316 -32.26 -7.47 12.79
C GLU A 316 -30.84 -7.96 12.51
N ARG A 317 -30.00 -7.14 11.85
CA ARG A 317 -28.60 -7.47 11.56
C ARG A 317 -27.76 -7.75 12.80
N LEU A 318 -27.91 -6.94 13.86
CA LEU A 318 -27.23 -7.17 15.13
C LEU A 318 -27.72 -8.46 15.80
N SER A 319 -29.02 -8.75 15.71
CA SER A 319 -29.60 -10.00 16.22
C SER A 319 -29.12 -11.23 15.44
N GLU A 320 -28.91 -11.11 14.12
CA GLU A 320 -28.30 -12.15 13.29
C GLU A 320 -26.87 -12.47 13.72
N LEU A 321 -26.04 -11.44 13.93
CA LEU A 321 -24.69 -11.63 14.47
C LEU A 321 -24.74 -12.28 15.86
N GLN A 322 -25.70 -11.88 16.70
CA GLN A 322 -25.88 -12.49 18.02
C GLN A 322 -26.15 -13.99 17.94
N ARG A 323 -26.94 -14.45 16.96
CA ARG A 323 -27.23 -15.88 16.75
C ARG A 323 -26.02 -16.70 16.30
N GLN A 324 -24.96 -16.07 15.78
CA GLN A 324 -23.75 -16.74 15.29
C GLN A 324 -22.67 -16.90 16.36
N LEU A 325 -22.80 -16.21 17.51
CA LEU A 325 -21.83 -16.18 18.59
C LEU A 325 -21.94 -17.41 19.50
#